data_AF-A0A2V9BBW8-F1
#
_entry.id   AF-A0A2V9BBW8-F1
#
_cell.length_a   1.000
_cell.length_b   1.000
_cell.length_c   1.000
_cell.angle_alpha   90.00
_cell.angle_beta   90.00
_cell.angle_gamma   90.00
#
_symmetry.space_group_name_H-M   'P 1'
#
loop_
_entity.id
_entity.type
_entity.pdbx_description
1 polymer ?
#
loop_
_entity_poly.entity_id
_entity_poly.type
_entity_poly.pdbx_seq_one_letter_code
_entity_poly.pdbx_strand_id
1 'polypeptide(L)'
;GLEATLERRFRQGFSLRFAYTYSRSIDNTPQELENNSGSAPNGYDYASWTGPSDFDTPHRFVGSYVYELPFGRGRHFVNSGFLSYIIGGFRTSGVYTFASGRPFTESSGGTIANSLDSFGAVAATPNLVGTPHIVGNVDCWFFVAGNKSCAALEPGLSDAYQLQAPGFLGNVGRNTLRGPHTNVFDFALIRDFPIHEALGLQFRWEVFNLTNTVQFGQPSNNFSSSSAGTITSLAGDPRVMQFALRLSF
;
A
#
# COMPACT_ATOMS: atom_id res chain seq x y z
N GLY A 1 6.28 -18.38 5.64
CA GLY A 1 5.68 -17.72 4.47
C GLY A 1 5.46 -18.74 3.37
N LEU A 2 4.71 -18.37 2.34
CA LEU A 2 4.52 -19.12 1.10
C LEU A 2 4.80 -18.19 -0.07
N GLU A 3 5.49 -18.70 -1.09
CA GLU A 3 5.74 -17.95 -2.32
C GLU A 3 5.34 -18.81 -3.51
N ALA A 4 4.64 -18.20 -4.46
CA ALA A 4 4.26 -18.82 -5.71
C ALA A 4 4.62 -17.88 -6.86
N THR A 5 5.25 -18.44 -7.89
CA THR A 5 5.60 -17.69 -9.10
C THR A 5 5.12 -18.43 -10.35
N LEU A 6 4.60 -17.67 -11.30
CA LEU A 6 4.20 -18.16 -12.62
C LEU A 6 4.89 -17.30 -13.67
N GLU A 7 5.63 -17.94 -14.57
CA GLU A 7 6.36 -17.24 -15.63
C GLU A 7 6.04 -17.84 -16.99
N ARG A 8 5.58 -16.98 -17.90
CA ARG A 8 5.60 -17.22 -19.33
C ARG A 8 6.72 -16.41 -19.95
N ARG A 9 7.79 -17.11 -20.33
CA ARG A 9 8.88 -16.53 -21.12
C ARG A 9 8.35 -15.92 -22.42
N PHE A 10 9.04 -14.89 -22.90
CA PHE A 10 8.67 -14.16 -24.10
C PHE A 10 8.56 -15.10 -25.31
N ARG A 11 7.34 -15.29 -25.81
CA ARG A 11 7.03 -16.10 -26.99
C ARG A 11 5.92 -15.46 -27.78
N GLN A 12 6.10 -15.37 -29.10
CA GLN A 12 5.14 -14.77 -30.03
C GLN A 12 4.71 -13.34 -29.63
N GLY A 13 5.65 -12.54 -29.13
CA GLY A 13 5.39 -11.14 -28.76
C GLY A 13 4.82 -10.94 -27.36
N PHE A 14 4.69 -11.97 -26.52
CA PHE A 14 4.10 -11.83 -25.18
C PHE A 14 4.96 -12.51 -24.10
N SER A 15 5.22 -11.79 -23.01
CA SER A 15 5.72 -12.33 -21.74
C SER A 15 4.84 -11.91 -20.58
N LEU A 16 4.82 -12.74 -19.54
CA LEU A 16 4.00 -12.55 -18.36
C LEU A 16 4.72 -13.16 -17.16
N ARG A 17 4.74 -12.43 -16.05
CA ARG A 17 5.24 -12.91 -14.77
C ARG A 17 4.25 -12.55 -13.68
N PHE A 18 3.92 -13.53 -12.85
CA PHE A 18 3.15 -13.33 -11.64
C PHE A 18 3.93 -13.84 -10.46
N ALA A 19 3.91 -13.09 -9.37
CA ALA A 19 4.49 -13.47 -8.09
C ALA A 19 3.46 -13.17 -7.00
N TYR A 20 3.23 -14.16 -6.13
CA TYR A 20 2.40 -14.03 -4.96
C TYR A 20 3.19 -14.50 -3.75
N THR A 21 3.23 -13.66 -2.72
CA THR A 21 3.89 -13.95 -1.46
C THR A 21 2.87 -13.82 -0.34
N TYR A 22 2.72 -14.90 0.42
CA TYR A 22 2.07 -14.88 1.72
C TYR A 22 3.14 -14.85 2.81
N SER A 23 3.13 -13.83 3.66
CA SER A 23 4.03 -13.74 4.81
C SER A 23 3.24 -13.60 6.10
N ARG A 24 3.87 -13.96 7.21
CA ARG A 24 3.36 -13.69 8.54
C ARG A 24 4.56 -13.51 9.43
N SER A 25 4.74 -12.32 9.94
CA SER A 25 5.81 -11.94 10.84
C SER A 25 5.20 -11.53 12.18
N ILE A 26 5.72 -12.10 13.26
CA ILE A 26 5.27 -11.84 14.63
C ILE A 26 6.53 -11.52 15.44
N ASP A 27 6.47 -10.46 16.22
CA ASP A 27 7.52 -10.07 17.15
C ASP A 27 6.90 -9.38 18.37
N ASN A 28 7.76 -9.04 19.32
CA ASN A 28 7.43 -8.34 20.56
C ASN A 28 8.29 -7.08 20.76
N THR A 29 9.00 -6.66 19.70
CA THR A 29 9.89 -5.51 19.70
C THR A 29 9.45 -4.50 18.63
N PRO A 30 9.55 -3.19 18.90
CA PRO A 30 9.37 -2.19 17.85
C PRO A 30 10.47 -2.31 16.78
N GLN A 31 10.18 -1.90 15.55
CA GLN A 31 11.19 -1.73 14.52
C GLN A 31 12.08 -0.49 14.83
N GLU A 32 13.39 -0.58 14.56
CA GLU A 32 14.39 0.48 14.83
C GLU A 32 14.46 1.55 13.72
N LEU A 33 13.84 1.30 12.56
CA LEU A 33 13.79 2.19 11.41
C LEU A 33 12.30 2.40 11.07
N GLU A 34 11.77 3.62 11.20
CA GLU A 34 10.38 4.04 10.88
C GLU A 34 9.31 3.96 12.01
N ASN A 35 8.07 4.34 11.64
CA ASN A 35 6.84 4.47 12.43
C ASN A 35 6.58 3.19 13.25
N ASN A 36 7.10 3.15 14.49
CA ASN A 36 7.13 1.93 15.30
C ASN A 36 5.89 1.77 16.17
N SER A 37 5.60 0.54 16.59
CA SER A 37 4.50 0.23 17.51
C SER A 37 4.67 0.75 18.94
N GLY A 38 5.81 1.35 19.27
CA GLY A 38 6.28 1.57 20.63
C GLY A 38 6.79 0.30 21.32
N SER A 39 7.54 0.50 22.40
CA SER A 39 8.01 -0.55 23.31
C SER A 39 6.86 -1.09 24.16
N ALA A 40 7.04 -2.27 24.72
CA ALA A 40 6.03 -2.91 25.57
C ALA A 40 5.55 -1.96 26.69
N PRO A 41 4.22 -1.77 26.86
CA PRO A 41 3.65 -0.98 27.95
C PRO A 41 4.09 -1.48 29.32
N ASN A 42 4.22 -2.80 29.46
CA ASN A 42 4.73 -3.46 30.67
C ASN A 42 6.15 -3.99 30.44
N GLY A 43 7.16 -3.29 30.98
CA GLY A 43 8.55 -3.73 30.92
C GLY A 43 8.86 -5.03 31.67
N TYR A 44 7.93 -5.53 32.51
CA TYR A 44 8.06 -6.81 33.19
C TYR A 44 7.41 -7.97 32.42
N ASP A 45 6.60 -7.70 31.40
CA ASP A 45 5.89 -8.71 30.61
C ASP A 45 5.90 -8.37 29.12
N TYR A 46 7.00 -8.70 28.45
CA TYR A 46 7.12 -8.60 27.01
C TYR A 46 6.29 -9.63 26.24
N ALA A 47 5.85 -10.72 26.89
CA ALA A 47 5.04 -11.73 26.22
C ALA A 47 3.65 -11.18 25.88
N SER A 48 3.09 -10.35 26.76
CA SER A 48 1.83 -9.62 26.53
C SER A 48 1.88 -8.65 25.34
N TRP A 49 3.07 -8.24 24.92
CA TRP A 49 3.30 -7.31 23.80
C TRP A 49 3.67 -8.01 22.49
N THR A 50 3.27 -9.27 22.32
CA THR A 50 3.53 -10.03 21.09
C THR A 50 2.41 -9.80 20.07
N GLY A 51 2.76 -9.42 18.83
CA GLY A 51 1.79 -9.16 17.76
C GLY A 51 2.42 -9.16 16.37
N PRO A 52 1.63 -8.88 15.31
CA PRO A 52 2.16 -8.78 13.95
C PRO A 52 3.25 -7.72 13.86
N SER A 53 4.39 -8.02 13.23
CA SER A 53 5.50 -7.06 13.04
C SER A 53 5.05 -5.76 12.34
N ASP A 54 5.75 -4.64 12.59
CA ASP A 54 5.41 -3.33 11.98
C ASP A 54 5.43 -3.35 10.44
N PHE A 55 6.26 -4.23 9.85
CA PHE A 55 6.39 -4.46 8.41
C PHE A 55 5.58 -5.66 7.89
N ASP A 56 4.75 -6.29 8.73
CA ASP A 56 3.98 -7.47 8.36
C ASP A 56 2.97 -7.17 7.24
N THR A 57 3.19 -7.77 6.08
CA THR A 57 2.36 -7.59 4.88
C THR A 57 1.86 -8.95 4.39
N PRO A 58 0.73 -9.45 4.92
CA PRO A 58 0.34 -10.84 4.77
C PRO A 58 0.18 -11.29 3.33
N HIS A 59 -0.35 -10.45 2.45
CA HIS A 59 -0.51 -10.76 1.03
C HIS A 59 0.18 -9.71 0.19
N ARG A 60 1.09 -10.15 -0.67
CA ARG A 60 1.69 -9.31 -1.72
C ARG A 60 1.55 -10.01 -3.06
N PHE A 61 0.98 -9.30 -4.02
CA PHE A 61 0.81 -9.76 -5.40
C PHE A 61 1.49 -8.78 -6.35
N VAL A 62 2.32 -9.29 -7.25
CA VAL A 62 2.95 -8.53 -8.31
C VAL A 62 2.76 -9.26 -9.63
N GLY A 63 2.08 -8.61 -10.58
CA GLY A 63 1.91 -9.11 -11.94
C GLY A 63 2.55 -8.16 -12.93
N SER A 64 3.42 -8.66 -13.81
CA SER A 64 4.01 -7.86 -14.88
C SER A 64 3.85 -8.53 -16.24
N TYR A 65 3.60 -7.73 -17.27
CA TYR A 65 3.48 -8.21 -18.64
C TYR A 65 4.24 -7.32 -19.61
N VAL A 66 4.65 -7.92 -20.72
CA VAL A 66 5.15 -7.20 -21.89
C VAL A 66 4.46 -7.80 -23.12
N TYR A 67 3.85 -6.95 -23.93
CA TYR A 67 3.13 -7.35 -25.13
C TYR A 67 3.50 -6.48 -26.33
N GLU A 68 4.05 -7.11 -27.36
CA GLU A 68 4.22 -6.52 -28.68
C GLU A 68 2.93 -6.66 -29.46
N LEU A 69 2.37 -5.53 -29.88
CA LEU A 69 1.13 -5.51 -30.62
C LEU A 69 1.32 -6.21 -31.98
N PRO A 70 0.38 -7.07 -32.41
CA PRO A 70 0.51 -7.88 -33.63
C PRO A 70 0.16 -7.11 -34.90
N PHE A 71 0.42 -5.80 -34.90
CA PHE A 71 0.16 -4.90 -36.01
C PHE A 71 1.47 -4.47 -36.69
N GLY A 72 1.44 -4.25 -38.00
CA GLY A 72 2.58 -3.74 -38.77
C GLY A 72 3.11 -4.67 -39.85
N ARG A 73 4.08 -4.18 -40.64
CA ARG A 73 4.71 -4.94 -41.73
C ARG A 73 5.29 -6.25 -41.19
N GLY A 74 4.86 -7.37 -41.75
CA GLY A 74 5.30 -8.72 -41.34
C GLY A 74 4.65 -9.27 -40.07
N ARG A 75 3.60 -8.62 -39.52
CA ARG A 75 2.81 -9.12 -38.38
C ARG A 75 1.45 -9.65 -38.85
N HIS A 76 0.75 -10.34 -37.94
CA HIS A 76 -0.50 -11.07 -38.23
C HIS A 76 -1.65 -10.16 -38.69
N PHE A 77 -1.73 -8.93 -38.18
CA PHE A 77 -2.82 -7.99 -38.48
C PHE A 77 -2.28 -6.72 -39.16
N VAL A 78 -2.98 -6.22 -40.18
CA VAL A 78 -2.63 -5.01 -40.95
C VAL A 78 -1.16 -5.01 -41.42
N ASN A 79 -0.89 -5.90 -42.35
CA ASN A 79 0.45 -6.26 -42.84
C ASN A 79 0.97 -5.39 -44.00
N SER A 80 0.13 -4.53 -44.59
CA SER A 80 0.49 -3.69 -45.74
C SER A 80 -0.19 -2.31 -45.71
N GLY A 81 0.37 -1.35 -46.44
CA GLY A 81 -0.15 0.02 -46.57
C GLY A 81 0.33 1.01 -45.51
N PHE A 82 -0.05 2.28 -45.68
CA PHE A 82 0.30 3.40 -44.79
C PHE A 82 -0.18 3.18 -43.34
N LEU A 83 -1.36 2.59 -43.17
CA LEU A 83 -1.89 2.18 -41.87
C LEU A 83 -0.92 1.27 -41.11
N SER A 84 -0.33 0.28 -41.78
CA SER A 84 0.65 -0.64 -41.19
C SER A 84 1.89 0.07 -40.61
N TYR A 85 2.28 1.20 -41.18
CA TYR A 85 3.39 2.02 -40.67
C TYR A 85 3.00 2.80 -39.40
N ILE A 86 1.77 3.31 -39.35
CA ILE A 86 1.25 4.05 -38.19
C ILE A 86 1.05 3.12 -37.00
N ILE A 87 0.33 2.00 -37.18
CA ILE A 87 -0.05 1.10 -36.08
C ILE A 87 0.97 -0.01 -35.80
N GLY A 88 2.06 -0.08 -36.59
CA GLY A 88 3.11 -1.08 -36.41
C GLY A 88 3.92 -0.90 -35.13
N GLY A 89 4.73 -1.90 -34.75
CA GLY A 89 5.86 -1.80 -33.81
C GLY A 89 5.60 -1.08 -32.48
N PHE A 90 4.39 -1.16 -31.96
CA PHE A 90 4.07 -0.78 -30.59
C PHE A 90 4.35 -1.95 -29.64
N ARG A 91 4.87 -1.63 -28.47
CA ARG A 91 5.02 -2.53 -27.33
C ARG A 91 4.38 -1.89 -26.12
N THR A 92 3.60 -2.67 -25.40
CA THR A 92 2.98 -2.26 -24.15
C THR A 92 3.58 -3.09 -23.02
N SER A 93 3.71 -2.50 -21.84
CA SER A 93 4.06 -3.23 -20.63
C SER A 93 3.31 -2.65 -19.44
N GLY A 94 3.07 -3.47 -18.44
CA GLY A 94 2.49 -3.00 -17.20
C GLY A 94 2.93 -3.82 -16.01
N VAL A 95 2.88 -3.20 -14.83
CA VAL A 95 3.16 -3.81 -13.54
C VAL A 95 2.02 -3.46 -12.59
N TYR A 96 1.33 -4.49 -12.12
CA TYR A 96 0.30 -4.38 -11.11
C TYR A 96 0.86 -4.85 -9.77
N THR A 97 0.74 -4.03 -8.74
CA THR A 97 1.16 -4.32 -7.38
C THR A 97 -0.02 -4.17 -6.43
N PHE A 98 -0.32 -5.24 -5.71
CA PHE A 98 -1.24 -5.23 -4.57
C PHE A 98 -0.49 -5.69 -3.32
N ALA A 99 -0.70 -5.00 -2.21
CA ALA A 99 -0.15 -5.39 -0.92
C ALA A 99 -1.14 -5.09 0.20
N SER A 100 -1.30 -6.01 1.16
CA SER A 100 -2.09 -5.77 2.37
C SER A 100 -1.57 -4.55 3.12
N GLY A 101 -2.47 -3.86 3.83
CA GLY A 101 -2.10 -2.74 4.68
C GLY A 101 -1.19 -3.16 5.82
N ARG A 102 -0.25 -2.26 6.17
CA ARG A 102 0.64 -2.44 7.32
C ARG A 102 -0.18 -2.37 8.61
N PRO A 103 0.17 -3.18 9.61
CA PRO A 103 -0.51 -3.11 10.88
C PRO A 103 -0.07 -1.87 11.66
N PHE A 104 -0.90 -1.46 12.62
CA PHE A 104 -0.58 -0.39 13.56
C PHE A 104 -1.30 -0.65 14.89
N THR A 105 -0.81 0.00 15.94
CA THR A 105 -1.37 -0.10 17.29
C THR A 105 -2.08 1.19 17.66
N GLU A 106 -3.24 1.08 18.31
CA GLU A 106 -3.94 2.23 18.86
C GLU A 106 -3.23 2.77 20.10
N SER A 107 -3.02 4.07 20.13
CA SER A 107 -2.41 4.81 21.23
C SER A 107 -3.48 5.58 22.01
N SER A 108 -3.41 5.56 23.33
CA SER A 108 -4.24 6.41 24.18
C SER A 108 -3.89 7.89 24.01
N GLY A 109 -2.65 8.20 23.63
CA GLY A 109 -2.13 9.56 23.47
C GLY A 109 -2.24 10.46 24.72
N GLY A 110 -1.98 11.76 24.51
CA GLY A 110 -2.20 12.80 25.53
C GLY A 110 -1.39 12.63 26.82
N THR A 111 -1.94 13.13 27.93
CA THR A 111 -1.29 13.13 29.25
C THR A 111 -1.04 11.72 29.78
N ILE A 112 -1.85 10.74 29.39
CA ILE A 112 -1.70 9.35 29.83
C ILE A 112 -0.41 8.76 29.24
N ALA A 113 -0.14 9.03 27.96
CA ALA A 113 1.13 8.62 27.34
C ALA A 113 2.34 9.25 28.05
N ASN A 114 2.29 10.55 28.34
CA ASN A 114 3.37 11.26 29.04
C ASN A 114 3.59 10.74 30.48
N SER A 115 2.55 10.21 31.12
CA SER A 115 2.65 9.64 32.47
C SER A 115 3.30 8.24 32.51
N LEU A 116 3.21 7.51 31.40
CA LEU A 116 3.82 6.18 31.26
C LEU A 116 5.27 6.29 30.81
N ASP A 117 5.53 7.18 29.86
CA ASP A 117 6.88 7.49 29.42
C ASP A 117 6.94 8.92 28.89
N SER A 118 7.65 9.78 29.62
CA SER A 118 7.87 11.17 29.21
C SER A 118 8.72 11.30 27.94
N PHE A 119 9.41 10.24 27.53
CA PHE A 119 10.25 10.20 26.32
C PHE A 119 9.52 9.57 25.12
N GLY A 120 8.30 9.04 25.32
CA GLY A 120 7.42 8.56 24.25
C GLY A 120 7.87 7.27 23.54
N ALA A 121 8.80 6.51 24.12
CA ALA A 121 9.28 5.24 23.59
C ALA A 121 8.36 4.05 23.96
N VAL A 122 7.63 4.15 25.08
CA VAL A 122 6.66 3.14 25.51
C VAL A 122 5.31 3.36 24.83
N ALA A 123 4.72 2.27 24.33
CA ALA A 123 3.37 2.31 23.79
C ALA A 123 2.35 2.55 24.91
N ALA A 124 1.72 3.72 24.89
CA ALA A 124 0.58 3.99 25.76
C ALA A 124 -0.68 3.53 25.03
N THR A 125 -1.22 2.37 25.39
CA THR A 125 -2.40 1.80 24.73
C THR A 125 -3.67 2.04 25.55
N PRO A 126 -4.85 2.15 24.93
CA PRO A 126 -6.12 2.18 25.66
C PRO A 126 -6.53 0.77 26.14
N ASN A 127 -7.66 0.70 26.85
CA ASN A 127 -8.35 -0.55 27.13
C ASN A 127 -9.24 -0.96 25.96
N LEU A 128 -9.17 -2.21 25.54
CA LEU A 128 -10.10 -2.85 24.63
C LEU A 128 -11.35 -3.30 25.40
N VAL A 129 -12.48 -2.62 25.14
CA VAL A 129 -13.78 -2.88 25.79
C VAL A 129 -14.84 -3.42 24.82
N GLY A 130 -14.51 -3.46 23.53
CA GLY A 130 -15.36 -3.99 22.47
C GLY A 130 -14.55 -4.53 21.30
N THR A 131 -15.24 -4.88 20.20
CA THR A 131 -14.58 -5.35 18.97
C THR A 131 -14.32 -4.17 18.04
N PRO A 132 -13.06 -3.90 17.63
CA PRO A 132 -12.76 -2.81 16.71
C PRO A 132 -13.45 -3.01 15.36
N HIS A 133 -14.08 -1.95 14.85
CA HIS A 133 -14.77 -1.96 13.58
C HIS A 133 -13.98 -1.16 12.54
N ILE A 134 -13.65 -1.77 11.40
CA ILE A 134 -13.05 -1.06 10.25
C ILE A 134 -14.16 -0.52 9.37
N VAL A 135 -14.22 0.80 9.22
CA VAL A 135 -15.21 1.50 8.39
C VAL A 135 -14.68 1.69 6.97
N GLY A 136 -13.36 1.90 6.81
CA GLY A 136 -12.72 1.99 5.50
C GLY A 136 -12.88 3.34 4.78
N ASN A 137 -13.29 4.39 5.50
CA ASN A 137 -13.39 5.75 4.97
C ASN A 137 -12.14 6.58 5.36
N VAL A 138 -11.78 7.60 4.58
CA VAL A 138 -10.65 8.50 4.88
C VAL A 138 -10.89 9.32 6.14
N ASP A 139 -12.13 9.74 6.38
CA ASP A 139 -12.51 10.50 7.57
C ASP A 139 -12.83 9.59 8.76
N CYS A 140 -12.90 8.28 8.54
CA CYS A 140 -13.11 7.27 9.57
C CYS A 140 -12.63 5.91 9.04
N TRP A 141 -11.37 5.57 9.28
CA TRP A 141 -10.81 4.30 8.84
C TRP A 141 -11.27 3.16 9.74
N PHE A 142 -11.17 3.38 11.05
CA PHE A 142 -11.72 2.54 12.08
C PHE A 142 -12.63 3.39 12.97
N PHE A 143 -13.66 2.77 13.54
CA PHE A 143 -14.66 3.49 14.31
C PHE A 143 -14.08 4.03 15.63
N VAL A 144 -14.24 5.34 15.83
CA VAL A 144 -13.97 6.05 17.07
C VAL A 144 -15.08 7.06 17.32
N ALA A 145 -15.82 6.96 18.42
CA ALA A 145 -16.98 7.80 18.72
C ALA A 145 -16.57 9.26 18.98
N GLY A 146 -15.33 9.49 19.43
CA GLY A 146 -14.75 10.84 19.54
C GLY A 146 -14.60 11.55 18.18
N ASN A 147 -14.58 10.81 17.08
CA ASN A 147 -14.57 11.35 15.72
C ASN A 147 -16.00 11.53 15.20
N LYS A 148 -16.39 12.78 14.96
CA LYS A 148 -17.74 13.13 14.49
C LYS A 148 -18.08 12.51 13.14
N SER A 149 -17.10 12.35 12.26
CA SER A 149 -17.30 11.70 10.96
C SER A 149 -17.60 10.21 11.12
N CYS A 150 -16.95 9.52 12.06
CA CYS A 150 -17.29 8.13 12.38
C CYS A 150 -18.73 7.99 12.88
N ALA A 151 -19.14 8.84 13.82
CA ALA A 151 -20.51 8.81 14.35
C ALA A 151 -21.58 9.11 13.28
N ALA A 152 -21.25 9.92 12.27
CA ALA A 152 -22.14 10.21 11.15
C ALA A 152 -22.20 9.08 10.11
N LEU A 153 -21.07 8.43 9.83
CA LEU A 153 -20.98 7.32 8.87
C LEU A 153 -21.62 6.03 9.41
N GLU A 154 -21.46 5.78 10.71
CA GLU A 154 -21.84 4.53 11.36
C GLU A 154 -22.64 4.81 12.65
N PRO A 155 -23.88 5.30 12.53
CA PRO A 155 -24.69 5.66 13.69
C PRO A 155 -25.09 4.41 14.48
N GLY A 156 -24.82 4.42 15.79
CA GLY A 156 -25.22 3.33 16.71
C GLY A 156 -24.11 2.32 17.02
N LEU A 157 -22.94 2.45 16.40
CA LEU A 157 -21.74 1.74 16.84
C LEU A 157 -21.17 2.37 18.13
N SER A 158 -20.70 1.53 19.03
CA SER A 158 -20.04 1.92 20.27
C SER A 158 -18.52 1.80 20.13
N ASP A 159 -17.78 2.59 20.90
CA ASP A 159 -16.33 2.49 20.91
C ASP A 159 -15.83 1.12 21.36
N ALA A 160 -14.86 0.60 20.63
CA ALA A 160 -14.13 -0.60 21.01
C ALA A 160 -13.03 -0.31 22.04
N TYR A 161 -12.66 0.96 22.19
CA TYR A 161 -11.58 1.42 23.04
C TYR A 161 -12.08 2.36 24.14
N GLN A 162 -11.44 2.30 25.30
CA GLN A 162 -11.69 3.20 26.42
C GLN A 162 -10.35 3.65 27.00
N LEU A 163 -10.20 4.95 27.26
CA LEU A 163 -9.02 5.46 27.97
C LEU A 163 -8.93 4.82 29.36
N GLN A 164 -7.74 4.33 29.67
CA GLN A 164 -7.39 3.78 30.98
C GLN A 164 -7.29 4.89 32.03
N ALA A 165 -7.53 4.53 33.29
CA ALA A 165 -7.35 5.45 34.41
C ALA A 165 -5.85 5.81 34.58
N PRO A 166 -5.51 7.02 35.06
CA PRO A 166 -4.13 7.39 35.34
C PRO A 166 -3.44 6.38 36.27
N GLY A 167 -2.23 5.95 35.91
CA GLY A 167 -1.46 4.95 36.67
C GLY A 167 -1.75 3.49 36.31
N PHE A 168 -2.65 3.22 35.37
CA PHE A 168 -2.90 1.88 34.84
C PHE A 168 -2.37 1.73 33.41
N LEU A 169 -2.00 0.51 33.05
CA LEU A 169 -1.64 0.14 31.68
C LEU A 169 -2.90 -0.27 30.90
N GLY A 170 -2.95 0.07 29.61
CA GLY A 170 -3.94 -0.49 28.70
C GLY A 170 -3.69 -1.95 28.39
N ASN A 171 -4.69 -2.60 27.78
CA ASN A 171 -4.64 -4.02 27.43
C ASN A 171 -4.76 -4.29 25.92
N VAL A 172 -4.82 -3.25 25.09
CA VAL A 172 -4.75 -3.43 23.62
C VAL A 172 -3.40 -4.04 23.26
N GLY A 173 -3.45 -5.15 22.52
CA GLY A 173 -2.27 -5.82 22.04
C GLY A 173 -1.56 -5.06 20.91
N ARG A 174 -0.33 -5.48 20.63
CA ARG A 174 0.47 -4.92 19.56
C ARG A 174 -0.15 -5.19 18.19
N ASN A 175 -0.26 -4.14 17.37
CA ASN A 175 -0.54 -4.20 15.93
C ASN A 175 -1.84 -4.92 15.56
N THR A 176 -2.89 -4.65 16.33
CA THR A 176 -4.22 -5.25 16.21
C THR A 176 -5.05 -4.67 15.06
N LEU A 177 -4.74 -3.45 14.60
CA LEU A 177 -5.39 -2.80 13.47
C LEU A 177 -4.51 -2.83 12.22
N ARG A 178 -5.12 -2.65 11.04
CA ARG A 178 -4.40 -2.54 9.76
C ARG A 178 -4.88 -1.34 8.98
N GLY A 179 -3.93 -0.67 8.33
CA GLY A 179 -4.19 0.45 7.45
C GLY A 179 -4.72 0.05 6.07
N PRO A 180 -4.87 1.04 5.18
CA PRO A 180 -5.21 0.83 3.78
C PRO A 180 -4.22 -0.07 3.04
N HIS A 181 -4.72 -0.82 2.06
CA HIS A 181 -3.91 -1.64 1.18
C HIS A 181 -3.22 -0.80 0.10
N THR A 182 -2.11 -1.30 -0.45
CA THR A 182 -1.53 -0.77 -1.69
C THR A 182 -2.22 -1.40 -2.90
N ASN A 183 -2.58 -0.58 -3.90
CA ASN A 183 -3.16 -1.05 -5.16
C ASN A 183 -2.75 -0.11 -6.30
N VAL A 184 -1.68 -0.47 -7.03
CA VAL A 184 -1.06 0.39 -8.05
C VAL A 184 -0.92 -0.39 -9.35
N PHE A 185 -1.24 0.28 -10.46
CA PHE A 185 -0.97 -0.22 -11.80
C PHE A 185 -0.12 0.78 -12.58
N ASP A 186 1.12 0.40 -12.90
CA ASP A 186 2.03 1.18 -13.73
C ASP A 186 2.00 0.66 -15.16
N PHE A 187 2.05 1.56 -16.12
CA PHE A 187 1.90 1.25 -17.54
C PHE A 187 2.93 1.98 -18.38
N ALA A 188 3.41 1.33 -19.43
CA ALA A 188 4.23 1.97 -20.46
C ALA A 188 3.81 1.53 -21.86
N LEU A 189 3.84 2.49 -22.78
CA LEU A 189 3.66 2.30 -24.22
C LEU A 189 4.92 2.78 -24.93
N ILE A 190 5.52 1.90 -25.72
CA ILE A 190 6.73 2.15 -26.50
C ILE A 190 6.40 1.96 -27.98
N ARG A 191 6.95 2.82 -28.85
CA ARG A 191 6.83 2.73 -30.30
C ARG A 191 8.20 2.95 -30.93
N ASP A 192 8.66 1.98 -31.72
CA ASP A 192 9.92 2.08 -32.47
C ASP A 192 9.68 2.45 -33.94
N PHE A 193 10.08 3.64 -34.34
CA PHE A 193 10.01 4.15 -35.72
C PHE A 193 11.35 3.89 -36.44
N PRO A 194 11.41 2.92 -37.37
CA PRO A 194 12.57 2.80 -38.25
C PRO A 194 12.52 3.92 -39.29
N ILE A 195 13.46 4.86 -39.23
CA ILE A 195 13.54 5.97 -40.20
C ILE A 195 14.34 5.52 -41.43
N HIS A 196 15.55 4.99 -41.22
CA HIS A 196 16.38 4.33 -42.25
C HIS A 196 17.40 3.38 -41.59
N GLU A 197 18.23 2.70 -42.38
CA GLU A 197 19.06 1.56 -41.96
C GLU A 197 19.92 1.82 -40.72
N ALA A 198 20.45 3.04 -40.55
CA ALA A 198 21.22 3.45 -39.39
C ALA A 198 20.43 4.30 -38.38
N LEU A 199 19.25 4.83 -38.71
CA LEU A 199 18.54 5.81 -37.86
C LEU A 199 17.19 5.26 -37.37
N GLY A 200 17.06 5.19 -36.04
CA GLY A 200 15.85 4.80 -35.35
C GLY A 200 15.38 5.89 -34.39
N LEU A 201 14.06 6.07 -34.29
CA LEU A 201 13.44 6.91 -33.28
C LEU A 201 12.53 6.05 -32.40
N GLN A 202 12.69 6.13 -31.09
CA GLN A 202 11.81 5.47 -30.14
C GLN A 202 11.02 6.52 -29.35
N PHE A 203 9.71 6.37 -29.32
CA PHE A 203 8.83 7.09 -28.42
C PHE A 203 8.44 6.19 -27.25
N ARG A 204 8.49 6.73 -26.03
CA ARG A 204 8.07 6.07 -24.80
C ARG A 204 7.11 6.98 -24.05
N TRP A 205 5.96 6.44 -23.68
CA TRP A 205 4.99 7.05 -22.79
C TRP A 205 4.83 6.16 -21.57
N GLU A 206 5.12 6.70 -20.40
CA GLU A 206 4.99 6.00 -19.12
C GLU A 206 3.92 6.67 -18.28
N VAL A 207 3.13 5.86 -17.59
CA VAL A 207 2.12 6.30 -16.65
C VAL A 207 2.30 5.50 -15.37
N PHE A 208 2.80 6.16 -14.33
CA PHE A 208 2.80 5.63 -12.98
C PHE A 208 1.43 5.86 -12.36
N ASN A 209 0.89 4.85 -11.67
CA ASN A 209 -0.48 4.87 -11.14
C ASN A 209 -1.54 5.20 -12.24
N LEU A 210 -1.60 4.38 -13.29
CA LEU A 210 -2.51 4.52 -14.43
C LEU A 210 -3.97 4.73 -14.03
N THR A 211 -4.44 3.98 -13.02
CA THR A 211 -5.82 4.04 -12.51
C THR A 211 -6.08 5.27 -11.65
N ASN A 212 -5.03 6.02 -11.26
CA ASN A 212 -5.11 7.12 -10.30
C ASN A 212 -5.78 6.70 -8.99
N THR A 213 -5.52 5.48 -8.56
CA THR A 213 -5.99 4.95 -7.28
C THR A 213 -5.20 5.63 -6.19
N VAL A 214 -5.90 6.30 -5.27
CA VAL A 214 -5.27 7.01 -4.15
C VAL A 214 -4.61 6.00 -3.22
N GLN A 215 -3.32 6.18 -2.94
CA GLN A 215 -2.59 5.39 -1.96
C GLN A 215 -2.63 6.13 -0.63
N PHE A 216 -3.54 5.73 0.24
CA PHE A 216 -3.71 6.34 1.56
C PHE A 216 -2.59 5.93 2.53
N GLY A 217 -2.16 6.88 3.35
CA GLY A 217 -1.28 6.63 4.49
C GLY A 217 -1.98 5.90 5.63
N GLN A 218 -1.26 5.73 6.75
CA GLN A 218 -1.85 5.19 7.96
C GLN A 218 -2.85 6.20 8.57
N PRO A 219 -3.95 5.72 9.19
CA PRO A 219 -4.83 6.59 9.95
C PRO A 219 -4.13 7.07 11.23
N SER A 220 -4.62 8.18 11.76
CA SER A 220 -4.27 8.64 13.10
C SER A 220 -4.69 7.59 14.12
N ASN A 221 -3.70 7.04 14.84
CA ASN A 221 -3.88 6.01 15.85
C ASN A 221 -3.97 6.60 17.27
N ASN A 222 -4.19 7.91 17.42
CA ASN A 222 -4.30 8.55 18.71
C ASN A 222 -5.77 8.66 19.13
N PHE A 223 -6.21 7.75 19.98
CA PHE A 223 -7.58 7.64 20.47
C PHE A 223 -8.08 8.89 21.19
N SER A 224 -7.20 9.61 21.89
CA SER A 224 -7.58 10.86 22.58
C SER A 224 -7.77 12.07 21.65
N SER A 225 -7.39 11.95 20.37
CA SER A 225 -7.51 13.02 19.39
C SER A 225 -8.88 13.04 18.73
N SER A 226 -9.39 14.23 18.40
CA SER A 226 -10.56 14.37 17.53
C SER A 226 -10.31 13.90 16.08
N SER A 227 -9.05 13.73 15.70
CA SER A 227 -8.62 13.16 14.42
C SER A 227 -8.42 11.64 14.45
N ALA A 228 -8.76 10.95 15.55
CA ALA A 228 -8.62 9.49 15.64
C ALA A 228 -9.33 8.81 14.46
N GLY A 229 -8.66 7.85 13.83
CA GLY A 229 -9.19 7.14 12.67
C GLY A 229 -9.18 7.92 11.35
N THR A 230 -8.81 9.21 11.31
CA THR A 230 -8.72 9.95 10.05
C THR A 230 -7.38 9.70 9.35
N ILE A 231 -7.39 9.70 8.02
CA ILE A 231 -6.19 9.61 7.18
C ILE A 231 -5.96 10.96 6.52
N THR A 232 -4.84 11.61 6.86
CA THR A 232 -4.48 12.94 6.33
C THR A 232 -3.24 12.92 5.44
N SER A 233 -2.67 11.73 5.20
CA SER A 233 -1.44 11.54 4.43
C SER A 233 -1.63 10.55 3.28
N LEU A 234 -0.73 10.63 2.30
CA LEU A 234 -0.62 9.68 1.20
C LEU A 234 0.61 8.80 1.41
N ALA A 235 0.50 7.53 1.03
CA ALA A 235 1.60 6.56 1.03
C ALA A 235 2.25 6.41 -0.35
N GLY A 236 1.75 7.09 -1.37
CA GLY A 236 2.27 7.02 -2.74
C GLY A 236 1.84 8.22 -3.57
N ASP A 237 2.49 8.37 -4.72
CA ASP A 237 2.27 9.52 -5.58
C ASP A 237 0.94 9.41 -6.37
N PRO A 238 0.31 10.55 -6.69
CA PRO A 238 -0.73 10.63 -7.70
C PRO A 238 -0.22 10.15 -9.07
N ARG A 239 -1.12 10.04 -10.05
CA ARG A 239 -0.74 9.65 -11.41
C ARG A 239 0.30 10.60 -12.01
N VAL A 240 1.43 10.05 -12.43
CA VAL A 240 2.51 10.78 -13.12
C VAL A 240 2.66 10.23 -14.53
N MET A 241 2.69 11.13 -15.52
CA MET A 241 2.93 10.78 -16.92
C MET A 241 4.28 11.31 -17.38
N GLN A 242 5.04 10.48 -18.08
CA GLN A 242 6.33 10.85 -18.64
C GLN A 242 6.40 10.48 -20.12
N PHE A 243 7.04 11.34 -20.89
CA PHE A 243 7.24 11.15 -22.32
C PHE A 243 8.73 11.25 -22.61
N ALA A 244 9.24 10.32 -23.40
CA ALA A 244 10.63 10.32 -23.85
C ALA A 244 10.72 10.02 -25.34
N LEU A 245 11.67 10.69 -25.99
CA LEU A 245 12.09 10.41 -27.36
C LEU A 245 13.57 10.04 -27.33
N ARG A 246 13.91 8.92 -27.94
CA ARG A 246 15.29 8.47 -28.10
C ARG A 246 15.63 8.32 -29.58
N LEU A 247 16.63 9.05 -30.02
CA LEU A 247 17.23 8.89 -31.35
C LEU A 247 18.44 7.94 -31.24
N SER A 248 18.52 6.95 -32.11
CA SER A 248 19.67 6.05 -32.25
C SER A 248 20.23 6.14 -33.67
N PHE A 249 21.55 6.27 -33.79
CA PHE A 249 22.31 6.41 -35.03
C PHE A 249 23.57 5.52 -35.00
#